data_AF-A0A851LXQ9-F1
#
_entry.id   AF-A0A851LXQ9-F1
#
_cell.length_a   1.000
_cell.length_b   1.000
_cell.length_c   1.000
_cell.angle_alpha   90.00
_cell.angle_beta   90.00
_cell.angle_gamma   90.00
#
_symmetry.space_group_name_H-M   'P 1'
#
loop_
_entity.id
_entity.type
_entity.pdbx_description
1 polymer ?
#
loop_
_entity_poly.entity_id
_entity_poly.type
_entity_poly.pdbx_seq_one_letter_code
_entity_poly.pdbx_strand_id
1 'polypeptide(L)'
;FSRQLLQVVSNAQETATEMGDTYVSTEHLLIALATDQTTAGQSMRESGATRELLVATLPAIRGDRKVDNPDPEATFQSLEKFGTDMTELARSGKLDPVIGRDREIRRVVQVLSRRTKNNPVLIGEPGVGKTAVVEGLAQRMIAGDVPESLRGKTLISLDLGAMVAGAKYRGEFEERLKSVLEEIKSSDGQIVTFID
;
A
#
# COMPACT_ATOMS: atom_id res chain seq x y z
N PHE A 1 -27.23 20.27 -12.70
CA PHE A 1 -26.21 19.52 -13.48
C PHE A 1 -26.62 19.46 -14.94
N SER A 2 -25.66 19.43 -15.88
CA SER A 2 -25.98 19.28 -17.31
C SER A 2 -26.50 17.86 -17.60
N ARG A 3 -27.30 17.71 -18.67
CA ARG A 3 -27.81 16.40 -19.10
C ARG A 3 -26.68 15.41 -19.41
N GLN A 4 -25.59 15.90 -19.98
CA GLN A 4 -24.40 15.09 -20.31
C GLN A 4 -23.73 14.56 -19.04
N LEU A 5 -23.57 15.38 -18.02
CA LEU A 5 -22.98 14.95 -16.76
C LEU A 5 -23.83 13.88 -16.06
N LEU A 6 -25.16 14.04 -16.07
CA LEU A 6 -26.05 13.02 -15.53
C LEU A 6 -25.93 11.68 -16.27
N GLN A 7 -25.75 11.72 -17.59
CA GLN A 7 -25.52 10.52 -18.39
C GLN A 7 -24.20 9.83 -18.01
N VAL A 8 -23.12 10.60 -17.83
CA VAL A 8 -21.83 10.06 -17.39
C VAL A 8 -21.95 9.38 -16.02
N VAL A 9 -22.63 10.00 -15.06
CA VAL A 9 -22.86 9.41 -13.73
C VAL A 9 -23.70 8.13 -13.82
N SER A 10 -24.71 8.10 -14.70
CA SER A 10 -25.50 6.89 -14.95
C SER A 10 -24.65 5.76 -15.53
N ASN A 11 -23.82 6.07 -16.53
CA ASN A 11 -22.92 5.10 -17.15
C ASN A 11 -21.85 4.59 -16.16
N ALA A 12 -21.42 5.44 -15.23
CA ALA A 12 -20.51 5.05 -14.15
C ALA A 12 -21.17 4.06 -13.18
N GLN A 13 -22.46 4.25 -12.86
CA GLN A 13 -23.24 3.30 -12.06
C GLN A 13 -23.39 1.94 -12.77
N GLU A 14 -23.64 1.95 -14.07
CA GLU A 14 -23.68 0.72 -14.89
C GLU A 14 -22.32 0.01 -14.87
N THR A 15 -21.24 0.76 -15.08
CA THR A 15 -19.86 0.22 -15.03
C THR A 15 -19.55 -0.40 -13.66
N ALA A 16 -19.90 0.26 -12.56
CA ALA A 16 -19.73 -0.29 -11.21
C ALA A 16 -20.50 -1.62 -11.05
N THR A 17 -21.74 -1.66 -11.55
CA THR A 17 -22.59 -2.86 -11.48
C THR A 17 -22.01 -4.01 -12.30
N GLU A 18 -21.53 -3.75 -13.53
CA GLU A 18 -20.85 -4.73 -14.38
C GLU A 18 -19.59 -5.29 -13.71
N MET A 19 -18.87 -4.42 -13.00
CA MET A 19 -17.68 -4.77 -12.23
C MET A 19 -18.02 -5.41 -10.89
N GLY A 20 -19.30 -5.58 -10.53
CA GLY A 20 -19.75 -6.22 -9.29
C GLY A 20 -19.52 -5.39 -8.04
N ASP A 21 -19.52 -4.06 -8.17
CA ASP A 21 -19.32 -3.09 -7.10
C ASP A 21 -20.63 -2.51 -6.58
N THR A 22 -20.66 -2.24 -5.28
CA THR A 22 -21.84 -1.70 -4.58
C THR A 22 -21.90 -0.18 -4.69
N TYR A 23 -20.74 0.50 -4.75
CA TYR A 23 -20.65 1.96 -4.85
C TYR A 23 -19.86 2.41 -6.09
N VAL A 24 -20.19 3.61 -6.57
CA VAL A 24 -19.49 4.26 -7.68
C VAL A 24 -18.24 4.97 -7.16
N SER A 25 -17.07 4.39 -7.43
CA SER A 25 -15.75 5.02 -7.27
C SER A 25 -15.32 5.88 -8.48
N THR A 26 -14.20 6.60 -8.32
CA THR A 26 -13.58 7.48 -9.31
C THR A 26 -13.18 6.76 -10.59
N GLU A 27 -12.76 5.48 -10.53
CA GLU A 27 -12.45 4.71 -11.74
C GLU A 27 -13.65 4.48 -12.66
N HIS A 28 -14.84 4.24 -12.09
CA HIS A 28 -16.05 4.02 -12.88
C HIS A 28 -16.45 5.30 -13.61
N LEU A 29 -16.29 6.45 -12.95
CA LEU A 29 -16.48 7.77 -13.55
C LEU A 29 -15.47 8.02 -14.67
N LEU A 30 -14.20 7.65 -14.47
CA LEU A 30 -13.17 7.80 -15.50
C LEU A 30 -13.46 6.96 -16.74
N ILE A 31 -13.90 5.71 -16.54
CA ILE A 31 -14.31 4.81 -17.62
C ILE A 31 -15.54 5.37 -18.36
N ALA A 32 -16.55 5.84 -17.63
CA ALA A 32 -17.75 6.42 -18.20
C ALA A 32 -17.46 7.73 -18.99
N LEU A 33 -16.51 8.54 -18.53
CA LEU A 33 -16.05 9.72 -19.25
C LEU A 33 -15.34 9.34 -20.55
N ALA A 34 -14.49 8.31 -20.51
CA ALA A 34 -13.74 7.84 -21.67
C ALA A 34 -14.62 7.26 -22.80
N THR A 35 -15.88 6.90 -22.51
CA THR A 35 -16.86 6.42 -23.52
C THR A 35 -17.80 7.49 -24.02
N ASP A 36 -17.91 8.62 -23.33
CA ASP A 36 -18.86 9.68 -23.66
C ASP A 36 -18.42 10.53 -24.87
N GLN A 37 -19.36 11.20 -25.53
CA GLN A 37 -19.12 12.00 -26.73
C GLN A 37 -18.82 13.48 -26.43
N THR A 38 -18.73 13.87 -25.16
CA THR A 38 -18.29 15.21 -24.77
C THR A 38 -16.84 15.49 -25.17
N THR A 39 -16.49 16.77 -25.15
CA THR A 39 -15.11 17.24 -25.33
C THR A 39 -14.15 16.57 -24.35
N ALA A 40 -14.56 16.35 -23.10
CA ALA A 40 -13.74 15.65 -22.11
C ALA A 40 -13.43 14.20 -22.54
N GLY A 41 -14.44 13.45 -22.98
CA GLY A 41 -14.25 12.08 -23.47
C GLY A 41 -13.38 12.02 -24.74
N GLN A 42 -13.54 12.98 -25.65
CA GLN A 42 -12.65 13.11 -26.82
C GLN A 42 -11.19 13.39 -26.40
N SER A 43 -10.95 14.38 -25.55
CA SER A 43 -9.60 14.71 -25.09
C SER A 43 -8.93 13.56 -24.34
N MET A 44 -9.68 12.78 -23.55
CA MET A 44 -9.17 11.58 -22.90
C MET A 44 -8.70 10.53 -23.91
N ARG A 45 -9.54 10.23 -24.92
CA ARG A 45 -9.19 9.26 -25.98
C ARG A 45 -8.02 9.73 -26.83
N GLU A 46 -7.95 11.02 -27.17
CA GLU A 46 -6.81 11.62 -27.88
C GLU A 46 -5.51 11.55 -27.07
N SER A 47 -5.61 11.58 -25.74
CA SER A 47 -4.48 11.40 -24.82
C SER A 47 -4.13 9.92 -24.55
N GLY A 48 -4.81 8.98 -25.22
CA GLY A 48 -4.60 7.53 -25.07
C GLY A 48 -5.35 6.87 -23.90
N ALA A 49 -6.13 7.62 -23.12
CA ALA A 49 -6.95 7.09 -22.03
C ALA A 49 -8.27 6.52 -22.57
N THR A 50 -8.20 5.41 -23.31
CA THR A 50 -9.39 4.71 -23.82
C THR A 50 -10.00 3.81 -22.74
N ARG A 51 -11.28 3.44 -22.90
CA ARG A 51 -11.97 2.50 -21.99
C ARG A 51 -11.17 1.21 -21.83
N GLU A 52 -10.68 0.66 -22.93
CA GLU A 52 -9.97 -0.61 -22.96
C GLU A 52 -8.70 -0.54 -22.13
N LEU A 53 -7.93 0.54 -22.28
CA LEU A 53 -6.71 0.74 -21.51
C LEU A 53 -7.02 0.95 -20.02
N LEU A 54 -8.00 1.79 -19.70
CA LEU A 54 -8.41 2.05 -18.32
C LEU A 54 -8.83 0.74 -17.62
N VAL A 55 -9.72 -0.03 -18.25
CA VAL A 55 -10.19 -1.32 -17.73
C VAL A 55 -9.02 -2.32 -17.59
N ALA A 56 -8.09 -2.36 -18.53
CA ALA A 56 -6.93 -3.24 -18.46
C ALA A 56 -5.94 -2.86 -17.34
N THR A 57 -5.85 -1.58 -16.97
CA THR A 57 -4.96 -1.11 -15.89
C THR A 57 -5.55 -1.27 -14.49
N LEU A 58 -6.87 -1.39 -14.37
CA LEU A 58 -7.54 -1.43 -13.07
C LEU A 58 -7.09 -2.58 -12.16
N PRO A 59 -6.91 -3.82 -12.63
CA PRO A 59 -6.41 -4.90 -11.78
C PRO A 59 -5.05 -4.60 -11.15
N ALA A 60 -4.18 -3.82 -11.80
CA ALA A 60 -2.86 -3.48 -11.26
C ALA A 60 -2.94 -2.45 -10.12
N ILE A 61 -3.97 -1.58 -10.13
CA ILE A 61 -4.16 -0.54 -9.11
C ILE A 61 -5.02 -1.06 -7.95
N ARG A 62 -6.05 -1.83 -8.28
CA ARG A 62 -7.13 -2.24 -7.36
C ARG A 62 -7.06 -3.71 -6.92
N GLY A 63 -6.36 -4.56 -7.68
CA GLY A 63 -6.41 -6.00 -7.49
C GLY A 63 -7.83 -6.55 -7.62
N ASP A 64 -8.13 -7.57 -6.82
CA ASP A 64 -9.44 -8.26 -6.79
C ASP A 64 -10.46 -7.60 -5.82
N ARG A 65 -10.15 -6.42 -5.26
CA ARG A 65 -11.00 -5.79 -4.23
C ARG A 65 -12.27 -5.20 -4.83
N LYS A 66 -13.42 -5.36 -4.15
CA LYS A 66 -14.70 -4.72 -4.51
C LYS A 66 -14.84 -3.36 -3.84
N VAL A 67 -15.57 -2.44 -4.48
CA VAL A 67 -15.96 -1.15 -3.89
C VAL A 67 -17.29 -1.36 -3.18
N ASP A 68 -17.21 -1.77 -1.91
CA ASP A 68 -18.35 -2.13 -1.05
C ASP A 68 -18.55 -1.17 0.14
N ASN A 69 -17.79 -0.08 0.19
CA ASN A 69 -17.88 1.00 1.17
C ASN A 69 -17.96 2.37 0.45
N PRO A 70 -18.73 3.36 0.95
CA PRO A 70 -18.78 4.74 0.40
C PRO A 70 -17.45 5.50 0.36
N ASP A 71 -16.42 5.11 1.13
CA ASP A 71 -15.10 5.75 1.09
C ASP A 71 -14.00 4.73 0.70
N PRO A 72 -13.98 4.28 -0.57
CA PRO A 72 -13.02 3.26 -1.01
C PRO A 72 -11.59 3.82 -1.01
N GLU A 73 -11.41 5.10 -1.33
CA GLU A 73 -10.10 5.76 -1.40
C GLU A 73 -9.36 5.74 -0.05
N ALA A 74 -10.07 5.73 1.08
CA ALA A 74 -9.47 5.53 2.40
C ALA A 74 -8.83 4.14 2.56
N THR A 75 -9.41 3.12 1.92
CA THR A 75 -8.95 1.72 1.93
C THR A 75 -7.91 1.43 0.84
N PHE A 76 -7.89 2.21 -0.25
CA PHE A 76 -6.83 2.15 -1.26
C PHE A 76 -5.50 2.63 -0.66
N GLN A 77 -4.47 1.78 -0.79
CA GLN A 77 -3.08 2.05 -0.39
C GLN A 77 -2.95 2.50 1.07
N SER A 78 -3.73 1.92 1.99
CA SER A 78 -3.61 2.21 3.42
C SER A 78 -2.18 1.99 3.91
N LEU A 79 -1.50 0.96 3.39
CA LEU A 79 -0.10 0.69 3.72
C LEU A 79 0.87 1.77 3.21
N GLU A 80 0.62 2.43 2.08
CA GLU A 80 1.44 3.55 1.63
C GLU A 80 1.17 4.83 2.45
N LYS A 81 -0.09 5.03 2.89
CA LYS A 81 -0.48 6.20 3.69
C LYS A 81 0.11 6.15 5.10
N PHE A 82 0.17 4.97 5.71
CA PHE A 82 0.59 4.79 7.10
C PHE A 82 1.89 4.01 7.25
N GLY A 83 2.52 3.66 6.14
CA GLY A 83 3.77 2.91 6.10
C GLY A 83 4.84 3.66 5.32
N THR A 84 6.10 3.44 5.68
CA THR A 84 7.25 3.93 4.95
C THR A 84 8.09 2.76 4.47
N ASP A 85 8.36 2.68 3.16
CA ASP A 85 9.19 1.63 2.56
C ASP A 85 10.67 1.87 2.87
N MET A 86 11.21 1.13 3.83
CA MET A 86 12.61 1.19 4.23
C MET A 86 13.53 0.60 3.16
N THR A 87 13.08 -0.39 2.41
CA THR A 87 13.85 -1.00 1.32
C THR A 87 14.05 -0.02 0.16
N GLU A 88 13.05 0.79 -0.17
CA GLU A 88 13.16 1.86 -1.17
C GLU A 88 14.07 3.00 -0.68
N LEU A 89 13.97 3.38 0.60
CA LEU A 89 14.91 4.35 1.18
C LEU A 89 16.36 3.84 1.15
N ALA A 90 16.58 2.56 1.42
CA ALA A 90 17.89 1.93 1.32
C ALA A 90 18.40 1.92 -0.13
N ARG A 91 17.54 1.54 -1.08
CA ARG A 91 17.86 1.51 -2.52
C ARG A 91 18.21 2.89 -3.08
N SER A 92 17.51 3.92 -2.62
CA SER A 92 17.75 5.31 -2.98
C SER A 92 18.90 5.96 -2.21
N GLY A 93 19.57 5.24 -1.31
CA GLY A 93 20.71 5.73 -0.55
C GLY A 93 20.37 6.80 0.49
N LYS A 94 19.10 6.89 0.90
CA LYS A 94 18.60 7.88 1.88
C LYS A 94 18.76 7.44 3.34
N LEU A 95 19.13 6.19 3.58
CA LEU A 95 19.41 5.68 4.93
C LEU A 95 20.87 5.91 5.28
N ASP A 96 21.12 6.39 6.50
CA ASP A 96 22.46 6.54 7.03
C ASP A 96 23.18 5.18 7.18
N PRO A 97 24.50 5.11 6.99
CA PRO A 97 25.25 3.87 7.16
C PRO A 97 25.21 3.42 8.63
N VAL A 98 24.79 2.18 8.85
CA VAL A 98 24.66 1.62 10.20
C VAL A 98 26.00 1.05 10.68
N ILE A 99 26.54 1.58 11.78
CA ILE A 99 27.84 1.20 12.33
C ILE A 99 27.66 0.41 13.63
N GLY A 100 28.35 -0.72 13.75
CA GLY A 100 28.46 -1.47 15.02
C GLY A 100 27.22 -2.26 15.46
N ARG A 101 26.26 -2.51 14.55
CA ARG A 101 25.02 -3.27 14.82
C ARG A 101 24.94 -4.62 14.10
N ASP A 102 26.07 -5.14 13.62
CA ASP A 102 26.10 -6.37 12.81
C ASP A 102 25.54 -7.59 13.53
N ARG A 103 25.77 -7.69 14.84
CA ARG A 103 25.31 -8.83 15.65
C ARG A 103 23.79 -8.83 15.78
N GLU A 104 23.22 -7.66 16.06
CA GLU A 104 21.79 -7.42 16.20
C GLU A 104 21.07 -7.66 14.87
N ILE A 105 21.56 -7.06 13.78
CA ILE A 105 20.99 -7.24 12.44
C ILE A 105 21.02 -8.71 12.04
N ARG A 106 22.16 -9.40 12.23
CA ARG A 106 22.27 -10.84 11.94
C ARG A 106 21.28 -11.67 12.76
N ARG A 107 21.03 -11.29 14.02
CA ARG A 107 20.05 -11.98 14.88
C ARG A 107 18.62 -11.77 14.37
N VAL A 108 18.28 -10.56 13.92
CA VAL A 108 16.97 -10.25 13.32
C VAL A 108 16.75 -11.09 12.06
N VAL A 109 17.73 -11.12 11.15
CA VAL A 109 17.70 -11.95 9.93
C VAL A 109 17.49 -13.43 10.27
N GLN A 110 18.20 -13.95 11.28
CA GLN A 110 18.07 -15.33 11.72
C GLN A 110 16.66 -15.66 12.25
N VAL A 111 16.03 -14.74 12.98
CA VAL A 111 14.67 -14.95 13.52
C VAL A 111 13.65 -14.90 12.39
N LEU A 112 13.72 -13.89 11.52
CA LEU A 112 12.81 -13.72 10.38
C LEU A 112 12.85 -14.91 9.40
N SER A 113 14.00 -15.58 9.27
CA SER A 113 14.17 -16.74 8.38
C SER A 113 13.60 -18.06 8.95
N ARG A 114 13.01 -18.05 10.15
CA ARG A 114 12.40 -19.25 10.73
C ARG A 114 11.05 -19.54 10.07
N ARG A 115 10.67 -20.82 10.02
CA ARG A 115 9.32 -21.23 9.56
C ARG A 115 8.21 -20.85 10.56
N THR A 116 8.52 -20.86 11.85
CA THR A 116 7.58 -20.53 12.93
C THR A 116 8.28 -19.64 13.96
N LYS A 117 7.50 -18.82 14.67
CA LYS A 117 8.02 -17.82 15.63
C LYS A 117 9.10 -16.93 14.99
N ASN A 118 8.76 -16.43 13.81
CA ASN A 118 9.62 -15.62 12.95
C ASN A 118 9.49 -14.11 13.20
N ASN A 119 8.82 -13.70 14.29
CA ASN A 119 8.64 -12.31 14.66
C ASN A 119 9.74 -11.90 15.67
N PRO A 120 10.79 -11.17 15.25
CA PRO A 120 11.80 -10.63 16.16
C PRO A 120 11.21 -9.51 17.02
N VAL A 121 11.69 -9.39 18.27
CA VAL A 121 11.36 -8.29 19.17
C VAL A 121 12.66 -7.65 19.65
N LEU A 122 12.85 -6.38 19.35
CA LEU A 122 14.03 -5.59 19.75
C LEU A 122 13.79 -4.97 21.13
N ILE A 123 14.50 -5.49 22.14
CA ILE A 123 14.37 -5.05 23.54
C ILE A 123 15.56 -4.15 23.89
N GLY A 124 15.28 -3.04 24.56
CA GLY A 124 16.26 -2.04 24.98
C GLY A 124 15.57 -0.75 25.43
N GLU A 125 16.32 0.14 26.08
CA GLU A 125 15.84 1.45 26.49
C GLU A 125 15.45 2.32 25.27
N PRO A 126 14.55 3.30 25.43
CA PRO A 126 14.26 4.26 24.36
C PRO A 126 15.53 4.99 23.90
N GLY A 127 15.65 5.25 22.59
CA GLY A 127 16.78 6.01 22.05
C GLY A 127 18.09 5.24 21.84
N VAL A 128 18.16 3.94 22.17
CA VAL A 128 19.39 3.12 21.94
C VAL A 128 19.65 2.79 20.46
N GLY A 129 18.81 3.27 19.54
CA GLY A 129 18.95 3.05 18.10
C GLY A 129 18.38 1.71 17.64
N LYS A 130 17.20 1.31 18.13
CA LYS A 130 16.48 0.13 17.60
C LYS A 130 16.14 0.30 16.12
N THR A 131 15.72 1.50 15.74
CA THR A 131 15.45 1.88 14.35
C THR A 131 16.68 1.67 13.45
N ALA A 132 17.89 1.99 13.93
CA ALA A 132 19.12 1.75 13.18
C ALA A 132 19.36 0.25 12.87
N VAL A 133 18.88 -0.67 13.72
CA VAL A 133 18.95 -2.12 13.41
C VAL A 133 18.02 -2.46 12.24
N VAL A 134 16.87 -1.81 12.15
CA VAL A 134 15.87 -2.00 11.07
C VAL A 134 16.35 -1.38 9.77
N GLU A 135 16.95 -0.19 9.82
CA GLU A 135 17.59 0.45 8.66
C GLU A 135 18.74 -0.41 8.12
N GLY A 136 19.55 -0.97 9.01
CA GLY A 136 20.63 -1.89 8.65
C GLY A 136 20.11 -3.21 8.05
N LEU A 137 18.96 -3.69 8.51
CA LEU A 137 18.27 -4.82 7.87
C LEU A 137 17.85 -4.46 6.44
N ALA A 138 17.25 -3.28 6.21
CA ALA A 138 16.86 -2.82 4.87
C ALA A 138 18.07 -2.76 3.93
N GLN A 139 19.18 -2.18 4.39
CA GLN A 139 20.43 -2.12 3.62
C GLN A 139 20.92 -3.53 3.22
N ARG A 140 20.90 -4.50 4.14
CA ARG A 140 21.31 -5.89 3.83
C ARG A 140 20.36 -6.59 2.87
N MET A 141 19.05 -6.36 3.00
CA MET A 141 18.06 -6.92 2.07
C MET A 141 18.31 -6.44 0.64
N ILE A 142 18.60 -5.15 0.45
CA ILE A 142 18.93 -4.57 -0.86
C ILE A 142 20.29 -5.05 -1.38
N ALA A 143 21.31 -5.15 -0.52
CA ALA A 143 22.61 -5.68 -0.88
C ALA A 143 22.61 -7.19 -1.21
N GLY A 144 21.50 -7.89 -0.91
CA GLY A 144 21.39 -9.35 -1.07
C GLY A 144 22.13 -10.15 0.01
N ASP A 145 22.63 -9.50 1.07
CA ASP A 145 23.27 -10.12 2.24
C ASP A 145 22.22 -10.65 3.23
N VAL A 146 21.26 -11.43 2.72
CA VAL A 146 20.22 -12.11 3.49
C VAL A 146 19.91 -13.48 2.86
N PRO A 147 19.37 -14.43 3.64
CA PRO A 147 18.87 -15.69 3.10
C PRO A 147 17.79 -15.48 2.03
N GLU A 148 17.61 -16.49 1.18
CA GLU A 148 16.61 -16.47 0.11
C GLU A 148 15.19 -16.18 0.62
N SER A 149 14.87 -16.63 1.84
CA SER A 149 13.60 -16.35 2.50
C SER A 149 13.31 -14.88 2.75
N LEU A 150 14.30 -13.98 2.63
CA LEU A 150 14.15 -12.53 2.81
C LEU A 150 14.53 -11.74 1.55
N ARG A 151 15.09 -12.40 0.54
CA ARG A 151 15.51 -11.74 -0.69
C ARG A 151 14.29 -11.29 -1.49
N GLY A 152 14.33 -10.06 -1.99
CA GLY A 152 13.24 -9.49 -2.80
C GLY A 152 11.99 -9.10 -2.02
N LYS A 153 11.95 -9.30 -0.69
CA LYS A 153 10.87 -8.82 0.16
C LYS A 153 11.00 -7.32 0.42
N THR A 154 9.88 -6.68 0.73
CA THR A 154 9.81 -5.26 1.08
C THR A 154 9.77 -5.10 2.59
N LEU A 155 10.58 -4.17 3.14
CA LEU A 155 10.53 -3.84 4.56
C LEU A 155 9.76 -2.53 4.75
N ILE A 156 8.64 -2.58 5.46
CA ILE A 156 7.76 -1.42 5.68
C ILE A 156 7.70 -1.10 7.16
N SER A 157 8.02 0.14 7.51
CA SER A 157 7.84 0.70 8.85
C SER A 157 6.44 1.27 8.98
N LEU A 158 5.65 0.83 9.95
CA LEU A 158 4.32 1.40 10.21
C LEU A 158 4.40 2.56 11.20
N ASP A 159 3.72 3.66 10.88
CA ASP A 159 3.53 4.78 11.78
C ASP A 159 2.15 4.67 12.46
N LEU A 160 2.15 4.11 13.67
CA LEU A 160 0.95 4.03 14.50
C LEU A 160 0.46 5.42 14.94
N GLY A 161 1.37 6.39 15.08
CA GLY A 161 1.04 7.77 15.41
C GLY A 161 0.22 8.42 14.32
N ALA A 162 0.59 8.23 13.05
CA ALA A 162 -0.15 8.71 11.90
C ALA A 162 -1.55 8.07 11.78
N MET A 163 -1.70 6.79 12.16
CA MET A 163 -3.02 6.14 12.18
C MET A 163 -3.94 6.71 13.24
N VAL A 164 -3.39 7.07 14.41
CA VAL A 164 -4.13 7.73 15.51
C VAL A 164 -4.42 9.19 15.16
N ALA A 165 -3.47 9.87 14.50
CA ALA A 165 -3.64 11.24 14.06
C ALA A 165 -4.81 11.35 13.08
N GLY A 166 -5.75 12.26 13.38
CA GLY A 166 -6.94 12.46 12.56
C GLY A 166 -8.00 11.36 12.67
N ALA A 167 -7.88 10.41 13.61
CA ALA A 167 -9.00 9.60 14.04
C ALA A 167 -9.84 10.42 15.05
N LYS A 168 -11.08 10.75 14.72
CA LYS A 168 -12.00 11.46 15.63
C LYS A 168 -12.61 10.52 16.66
N TYR A 169 -12.70 9.24 16.31
CA TYR A 169 -13.29 8.20 17.12
C TYR A 169 -12.38 6.97 17.17
N ARG A 170 -12.43 6.22 18.27
CA ARG A 170 -11.60 5.02 18.47
C ARG A 170 -11.80 3.96 17.38
N GLY A 171 -13.02 3.84 16.85
CA GLY A 171 -13.33 2.88 15.78
C GLY A 171 -12.58 3.15 14.48
N GLU A 172 -12.32 4.41 14.13
CA GLU A 172 -11.62 4.77 12.89
C GLU A 172 -10.16 4.29 12.90
N PHE A 173 -9.48 4.36 14.05
CA PHE A 173 -8.14 3.80 14.19
C PHE A 173 -8.13 2.28 13.99
N GLU A 174 -9.09 1.59 14.61
CA GLU A 174 -9.20 0.13 14.51
C GLU A 174 -9.49 -0.30 13.05
N GLU A 175 -10.34 0.44 12.33
CA GLU A 175 -10.61 0.23 10.91
C GLU A 175 -9.36 0.47 10.03
N ARG A 176 -8.62 1.56 10.28
CA ARG A 176 -7.35 1.84 9.56
C ARG A 176 -6.32 0.75 9.78
N LEU A 177 -6.11 0.35 11.04
CA LEU A 177 -5.17 -0.72 11.39
C LEU A 177 -5.58 -2.04 10.74
N LYS A 178 -6.88 -2.35 10.75
CA LYS A 178 -7.41 -3.57 10.11
C LYS A 178 -7.14 -3.56 8.60
N SER A 179 -7.41 -2.45 7.90
CA SER A 179 -7.11 -2.31 6.47
C SER A 179 -5.63 -2.57 6.16
N VAL A 180 -4.74 -1.96 6.94
CA VAL A 180 -3.28 -2.14 6.80
C VAL A 180 -2.86 -3.60 7.02
N LEU A 181 -3.41 -4.26 8.05
CA LEU A 181 -3.12 -5.67 8.33
C LEU A 181 -3.66 -6.61 7.25
N GLU A 182 -4.82 -6.30 6.65
CA GLU A 182 -5.37 -7.06 5.53
C GLU A 182 -4.52 -6.91 4.26
N GLU A 183 -4.00 -5.72 4.00
CA GLU A 183 -3.05 -5.46 2.91
C GLU A 183 -1.73 -6.22 3.11
N ILE A 184 -1.17 -6.20 4.33
CA ILE A 184 0.02 -7.00 4.65
C ILE A 184 -0.27 -8.50 4.50
N LYS A 185 -1.43 -8.98 4.97
CA LYS A 185 -1.80 -10.40 4.88
C LYS A 185 -1.98 -10.86 3.44
N SER A 186 -2.60 -10.03 2.58
CA SER A 186 -2.79 -10.30 1.16
C SER A 186 -1.51 -10.25 0.34
N SER A 187 -0.41 -9.72 0.90
CA SER A 187 0.91 -9.74 0.26
C SER A 187 1.60 -11.11 0.25
N ASP A 188 0.96 -12.18 0.77
CA ASP A 188 1.49 -13.55 0.82
C ASP A 188 2.92 -13.63 1.37
N GLY A 189 3.18 -12.84 2.41
CA GLY A 189 4.45 -12.79 3.11
C GLY A 189 5.56 -12.08 2.36
N GLN A 190 5.28 -11.34 1.27
CA GLN A 190 6.28 -10.50 0.57
C GLN A 190 6.68 -9.26 1.38
N ILE A 191 5.89 -8.90 2.39
CA ILE A 191 6.13 -7.73 3.24
C ILE A 191 6.64 -8.17 4.61
N VAL A 192 7.74 -7.56 5.05
CA VAL A 192 8.20 -7.59 6.44
C VAL A 192 7.80 -6.26 7.07
N THR A 193 7.12 -6.32 8.22
CA THR A 193 6.61 -5.13 8.90
C THR A 193 7.44 -4.81 10.13
N PHE A 194 7.84 -3.55 10.26
CA PHE A 194 8.41 -2.99 11.49
C PHE A 194 7.38 -2.10 12.17
N ILE A 195 7.28 -2.23 13.50
CA ILE A 195 6.40 -1.45 14.37
C ILE A 195 7.29 -1.00 15.53
N ASP A 196 7.36 0.32 15.75
CA ASP A 196 8.08 0.93 16.87
C ASP A 196 7.21 1.00 18.14
#